data_AF-A0A9Q3KEZ8-F1
#
_entry.id   AF-A0A9Q3KEZ8-F1
#
_cell.length_a   1.000
_cell.length_b   1.000
_cell.length_c   1.000
_cell.angle_alpha   90.00
_cell.angle_beta   90.00
_cell.angle_gamma   90.00
#
_symmetry.space_group_name_H-M   'P 1'
#
loop_
_entity.id
_entity.type
_entity.pdbx_description
1 polymer ?
#
loop_
_entity_poly.entity_id
_entity_poly.type
_entity_poly.pdbx_seq_one_letter_code
_entity_poly.pdbx_strand_id
1 'polypeptide(L)'
;MHNSNTTPLVPENKILTLKGVKPGMEKIARGIINSNNFFIKYILALLAKIGIQKWAPDLNDSDASLYNEACRISAIQTFCQIPAGGAYEYMNVNLKFLDKLQLLESTYNHIVYFTLAK
;
A
#
# COMPACT_ATOMS: atom_id res chain seq x y z
N MET A 1 -2.14 8.19 35.36
CA MET A 1 -3.23 8.27 34.36
C MET A 1 -2.70 9.06 33.16
N HIS A 2 -2.33 8.38 32.07
CA HIS A 2 -1.70 9.02 30.90
C HIS A 2 -2.80 9.40 29.90
N ASN A 3 -3.07 10.70 29.75
CA ASN A 3 -3.98 11.23 28.73
C ASN A 3 -3.16 11.57 27.48
N SER A 4 -3.05 10.62 26.56
CA SER A 4 -2.54 10.87 25.22
C SER A 4 -3.72 11.10 24.29
N ASN A 5 -4.21 12.34 24.25
CA ASN A 5 -5.04 12.85 23.16
C ASN A 5 -4.21 12.90 21.86
N THR A 6 -3.88 11.74 21.31
CA THR A 6 -3.32 11.64 19.96
C THR A 6 -4.45 11.82 18.97
N THR A 7 -4.61 13.04 18.46
CA THR A 7 -5.44 13.30 17.29
C THR A 7 -4.94 12.38 16.17
N PRO A 8 -5.79 11.50 15.60
CA PRO A 8 -5.37 10.65 14.50
C PRO A 8 -4.89 11.52 13.33
N LEU A 9 -3.65 11.28 12.85
CA LEU A 9 -3.04 12.01 11.73
C LEU A 9 -3.91 11.97 10.45
N VAL A 10 -4.75 10.95 10.31
CA VAL A 10 -5.77 10.84 9.27
C VAL A 10 -7.06 10.31 9.91
N PRO A 11 -8.21 11.00 9.72
CA PRO A 11 -9.51 10.50 10.17
C PRO A 11 -9.84 9.16 9.51
N GLU A 12 -10.22 8.14 10.31
CA GLU A 12 -10.48 6.78 9.81
C GLU A 12 -11.58 6.75 8.72
N ASN A 13 -12.54 7.67 8.81
CA ASN A 13 -13.63 7.82 7.83
C ASN A 13 -13.20 8.37 6.46
N LYS A 14 -11.97 8.88 6.32
CA LYS A 14 -11.40 9.33 5.03
C LYS A 14 -10.61 8.23 4.32
N ILE A 15 -10.39 7.10 4.97
CA ILE A 15 -9.70 5.96 4.39
C ILE A 15 -10.72 5.23 3.52
N LEU A 16 -10.74 5.55 2.23
CA LEU A 16 -11.52 4.83 1.24
C LEU A 16 -10.84 3.50 0.91
N THR A 17 -10.82 2.57 1.86
CA THR A 17 -10.53 1.17 1.56
C THR A 17 -11.79 0.58 0.93
N LEU A 18 -11.73 0.35 -0.38
CA LEU A 18 -12.62 -0.54 -1.15
C LEU A 18 -13.99 0.04 -1.59
N LYS A 19 -13.99 1.12 -2.37
CA LYS A 19 -15.07 1.36 -3.35
C LYS A 19 -14.54 1.06 -4.76
N GLY A 20 -14.64 -0.20 -5.21
CA GLY A 20 -14.34 -0.56 -6.61
C GLY A 20 -13.59 -1.86 -6.86
N VAL A 21 -13.83 -2.93 -6.10
CA VAL A 21 -13.18 -4.23 -6.35
C VAL A 21 -13.72 -4.83 -7.65
N LYS A 22 -12.88 -4.95 -8.69
CA LYS A 22 -13.21 -5.63 -9.96
C LYS A 22 -13.36 -7.15 -9.73
N PRO A 23 -14.18 -7.87 -10.52
CA PRO A 23 -14.26 -9.34 -10.47
C PRO A 23 -12.87 -9.98 -10.65
N GLY A 24 -12.49 -10.93 -9.79
CA GLY A 24 -11.16 -11.58 -9.78
C GLY A 24 -10.21 -11.13 -8.66
N MET A 25 -10.49 -9.99 -8.00
CA MET A 25 -9.69 -9.47 -6.88
C MET A 25 -10.14 -10.02 -5.51
N GLU A 26 -10.99 -11.04 -5.48
CA GLU A 26 -11.63 -11.55 -4.26
C GLU A 26 -10.64 -12.16 -3.25
N LYS A 27 -9.57 -12.79 -3.72
CA LYS A 27 -8.50 -13.30 -2.82
C LYS A 27 -7.74 -12.16 -2.16
N ILE A 28 -7.54 -11.06 -2.88
CA ILE A 28 -6.90 -9.84 -2.34
C ILE A 28 -7.84 -9.16 -1.34
N ALA A 29 -9.14 -9.06 -1.66
CA ALA A 29 -10.15 -8.52 -0.74
C ALA A 29 -10.26 -9.34 0.56
N ARG A 30 -10.33 -10.68 0.45
CA ARG A 30 -10.30 -11.59 1.62
C ARG A 30 -8.99 -11.45 2.39
N GLY A 31 -7.88 -11.25 1.69
CA GLY A 31 -6.59 -11.06 2.32
C GLY A 31 -6.49 -9.78 3.14
N ILE A 32 -7.06 -8.69 2.63
CA ILE A 32 -7.20 -7.39 3.32
C ILE A 32 -8.11 -7.51 4.55
N ILE A 33 -9.20 -8.28 4.47
CA ILE A 33 -10.10 -8.54 5.62
C ILE A 33 -9.36 -9.32 6.72
N ASN A 34 -8.43 -10.21 6.35
CA ASN A 34 -7.60 -10.97 7.29
C ASN A 34 -6.30 -10.24 7.70
N SER A 35 -6.06 -9.03 7.19
CA SER A 35 -4.87 -8.25 7.52
C SER A 35 -5.01 -7.67 8.92
N ASN A 36 -4.01 -7.92 9.76
CA ASN A 36 -3.92 -7.35 11.10
C ASN A 36 -4.07 -5.82 11.03
N ASN A 37 -4.97 -5.25 11.84
CA ASN A 37 -5.24 -3.80 11.94
C ASN A 37 -3.95 -2.97 12.11
N PHE A 38 -2.90 -3.58 12.69
CA PHE A 38 -1.56 -3.00 12.77
C PHE A 38 -0.98 -2.58 11.41
N PHE A 39 -1.04 -3.44 10.38
CA PHE A 39 -0.42 -3.14 9.09
C PHE A 39 -1.17 -2.04 8.34
N ILE A 40 -2.50 -1.98 8.48
CA ILE A 40 -3.31 -0.89 7.92
C ILE A 40 -2.90 0.44 8.58
N LYS A 41 -2.82 0.48 9.92
CA LYS A 41 -2.35 1.67 10.65
C LYS A 41 -0.92 2.06 10.28
N TYR A 42 -0.05 1.08 10.06
CA TYR A 42 1.32 1.30 9.60
C TYR A 42 1.35 1.97 8.22
N ILE A 43 0.62 1.43 7.23
CA ILE A 43 0.54 2.02 5.88
C ILE A 43 0.03 3.46 5.95
N LEU A 44 -1.03 3.70 6.71
CA LEU A 44 -1.62 5.03 6.84
C LEU A 44 -0.64 6.03 7.47
N ALA A 45 0.09 5.61 8.52
CA ALA A 45 1.12 6.43 9.13
C ALA A 45 2.28 6.71 8.17
N LEU A 46 2.68 5.72 7.35
CA LEU A 46 3.69 5.89 6.32
C LEU A 46 3.25 6.92 5.27
N LEU A 47 2.05 6.76 4.73
CA LEU A 47 1.48 7.68 3.73
C LEU A 47 1.33 9.10 4.29
N ALA A 48 0.85 9.25 5.52
CA ALA A 48 0.72 10.55 6.18
C ALA A 48 2.08 11.25 6.36
N LYS A 49 3.15 10.51 6.69
CA LYS A 49 4.51 11.06 6.84
C LYS A 49 5.06 11.65 5.55
N ILE A 50 4.69 11.09 4.40
CA ILE A 50 5.12 11.57 3.08
C ILE A 50 4.09 12.51 2.42
N GLY A 51 3.06 12.94 3.16
CA GLY A 51 2.04 13.87 2.68
C GLY A 51 1.03 13.25 1.70
N ILE A 52 1.03 11.93 1.52
CA ILE A 52 0.07 11.24 0.64
C ILE A 52 -1.21 10.97 1.43
N GLN A 53 -2.28 11.68 1.09
CA GLN A 53 -3.60 11.43 1.68
C GLN A 53 -4.37 10.32 0.98
N LYS A 54 -4.15 10.19 -0.33
CA LYS A 54 -4.75 9.17 -1.18
C LYS A 54 -3.63 8.52 -1.98
N TRP A 55 -3.44 7.22 -1.78
CA TRP A 55 -2.48 6.46 -2.55
C TRP A 55 -3.12 6.07 -3.90
N ALA A 56 -2.94 6.94 -4.89
CA ALA A 56 -3.50 6.80 -6.22
C ALA A 56 -2.60 7.51 -7.23
N PRO A 57 -1.67 6.80 -7.89
CA PRO A 57 -0.81 7.37 -8.92
C PRO A 57 -1.62 8.11 -9.98
N ASP A 58 -1.13 9.27 -10.41
CA ASP A 58 -1.73 10.03 -11.52
C ASP A 58 -1.22 9.48 -12.85
N LEU A 59 -2.09 8.79 -13.57
CA LEU A 59 -1.77 8.16 -14.86
C LEU A 59 -1.68 9.17 -16.01
N ASN A 60 -2.11 10.43 -15.80
CA ASN A 60 -2.01 11.49 -16.81
C ASN A 60 -0.72 12.30 -16.68
N ASP A 61 -0.03 12.18 -15.55
CA ASP A 61 1.24 12.84 -15.29
C ASP A 61 2.41 11.91 -15.65
N SER A 62 3.63 12.45 -15.68
CA SER A 62 4.84 11.67 -15.90
C SER A 62 4.99 10.58 -14.83
N ASP A 63 5.44 9.41 -15.25
CA ASP A 63 5.83 8.32 -14.36
C ASP A 63 6.95 8.68 -13.37
N ALA A 64 7.78 9.65 -13.75
CA ALA A 64 8.85 10.24 -12.96
C ALA A 64 8.42 11.51 -12.20
N SER A 65 7.13 11.87 -12.19
CA SER A 65 6.67 13.01 -11.40
C SER A 65 6.85 12.73 -9.90
N LEU A 66 7.09 13.79 -9.12
CA LEU A 66 7.38 13.64 -7.69
C LEU A 66 6.26 12.89 -6.94
N TYR A 67 5.00 13.13 -7.32
CA TYR A 67 3.86 12.47 -6.71
C TYR A 67 3.79 10.97 -7.08
N ASN A 68 4.01 10.63 -8.35
CA ASN A 68 4.04 9.25 -8.81
C ASN A 68 5.22 8.47 -8.22
N GLU A 69 6.37 9.13 -8.10
CA GLU A 69 7.55 8.59 -7.43
C GLU A 69 7.27 8.31 -5.95
N ALA A 70 6.65 9.25 -5.23
CA ALA A 70 6.28 9.06 -3.82
C ALA A 70 5.27 7.91 -3.65
N CYS A 71 4.31 7.76 -4.58
CA CYS A 71 3.42 6.62 -4.61
C CYS A 71 4.16 5.30 -4.84
N ARG A 72 5.19 5.27 -5.71
CA ARG A 72 6.00 4.07 -5.98
C ARG A 72 6.87 3.70 -4.80
N ILE A 73 7.58 4.66 -4.20
CA ILE A 73 8.44 4.43 -3.04
C ILE A 73 7.62 3.88 -1.86
N SER A 74 6.47 4.47 -1.56
CA SER A 74 5.58 3.99 -0.49
C SER A 74 5.03 2.59 -0.76
N ALA A 75 4.76 2.25 -2.03
CA ALA A 75 4.40 0.90 -2.44
C ALA A 75 5.47 -0.12 -2.08
N ILE A 76 6.71 0.15 -2.51
CA ILE A 76 7.83 -0.75 -2.38
C ILE A 76 8.16 -0.93 -0.89
N GLN A 77 8.19 0.16 -0.11
CA GLN A 77 8.38 0.09 1.33
C GLN A 77 7.32 -0.79 2.00
N THR A 78 6.06 -0.66 1.59
CA THR A 78 4.96 -1.47 2.10
C THR A 78 5.13 -2.95 1.73
N PHE A 79 5.51 -3.25 0.48
CA PHE A 79 5.76 -4.62 0.00
C PHE A 79 6.92 -5.30 0.72
N CYS A 80 7.92 -4.55 1.16
CA CYS A 80 9.02 -5.09 1.96
C CYS A 80 8.60 -5.32 3.42
N GLN A 81 8.02 -4.29 4.05
CA GLN A 81 7.84 -4.24 5.51
C GLN A 81 6.69 -5.12 6.00
N ILE A 82 5.60 -5.21 5.24
CA ILE A 82 4.41 -5.96 5.67
C ILE A 82 4.68 -7.48 5.69
N PRO A 83 5.17 -8.09 4.59
CA PRO A 83 5.51 -9.52 4.61
C PRO A 83 6.68 -9.85 5.54
N ALA A 84 7.68 -8.96 5.68
CA ALA A 84 8.74 -9.14 6.66
C ALA A 84 8.22 -9.19 8.11
N GLY A 85 7.11 -8.49 8.39
CA GLY A 85 6.41 -8.54 9.67
C GLY A 85 5.50 -9.75 9.86
N GLY A 86 5.55 -10.76 8.99
CA GLY A 86 4.73 -11.97 9.07
C GLY A 86 3.29 -11.80 8.55
N ALA A 87 2.97 -10.65 7.94
CA ALA A 87 1.69 -10.53 7.25
C ALA A 87 1.65 -11.46 6.04
N TYR A 88 0.46 -12.00 5.76
CA TYR A 88 0.23 -12.88 4.61
C TYR A 88 1.03 -14.20 4.66
N GLU A 89 1.52 -14.64 5.82
CA GLU A 89 2.14 -15.98 5.97
C GLU A 89 1.24 -17.09 5.43
N TYR A 90 -0.08 -17.00 5.66
CA TYR A 90 -1.08 -17.93 5.13
C TYR A 90 -1.15 -17.97 3.59
N MET A 91 -0.60 -16.96 2.90
CA MET A 91 -0.48 -16.92 1.43
C MET A 91 0.85 -17.48 0.91
N ASN A 92 1.72 -17.99 1.80
CA ASN A 92 3.03 -18.54 1.46
C ASN A 92 3.91 -17.55 0.65
N VAL A 93 3.94 -16.29 1.10
CA VAL A 93 4.73 -15.23 0.45
C VAL A 93 6.21 -15.60 0.43
N ASN A 94 6.83 -15.56 -0.74
CA ASN A 94 8.25 -15.84 -0.88
C ASN A 94 9.09 -14.62 -0.47
N LEU A 95 9.56 -14.62 0.78
CA LEU A 95 10.33 -13.54 1.37
C LEU A 95 11.71 -13.32 0.69
N LYS A 96 12.19 -14.25 -0.15
CA LYS A 96 13.47 -14.12 -0.87
C LYS A 96 13.50 -12.99 -1.91
N PHE A 97 12.34 -12.40 -2.22
CA PHE A 97 12.24 -11.30 -3.18
C PHE A 97 12.13 -9.92 -2.53
N LEU A 98 12.07 -9.83 -1.20
CA LEU A 98 11.88 -8.54 -0.51
C LEU A 98 13.07 -7.59 -0.66
N ASP A 99 14.27 -8.11 -0.92
CA ASP A 99 15.49 -7.33 -1.20
C ASP A 99 15.66 -6.99 -2.70
N LYS A 100 14.84 -7.57 -3.57
CA LYS A 100 14.91 -7.36 -5.03
C LYS A 100 14.13 -6.11 -5.44
N LEU A 101 14.63 -4.95 -5.01
CA LEU A 101 13.96 -3.65 -5.23
C LEU A 101 13.62 -3.37 -6.70
N GLN A 102 14.52 -3.70 -7.64
CA GLN A 102 14.25 -3.54 -9.08
C GLN A 102 13.08 -4.41 -9.56
N LEU A 103 12.96 -5.64 -9.04
CA LEU A 103 11.85 -6.52 -9.37
C LEU A 103 10.53 -5.99 -8.79
N LEU A 104 10.56 -5.51 -7.56
CA LEU A 104 9.39 -4.89 -6.91
C LEU A 104 8.93 -3.63 -7.64
N GLU A 105 9.88 -2.80 -8.07
CA GLU A 105 9.63 -1.59 -8.86
C GLU A 105 9.00 -1.93 -10.22
N SER A 106 9.60 -2.88 -10.96
CA SER A 106 9.06 -3.33 -12.25
C SER A 106 7.65 -3.92 -12.09
N THR A 107 7.42 -4.71 -11.04
CA THR A 107 6.11 -5.28 -10.73
C THR A 107 5.09 -4.19 -10.43
N TYR A 108 5.45 -3.19 -9.63
CA TYR A 108 4.59 -2.04 -9.34
C TYR A 108 4.22 -1.28 -10.62
N ASN A 109 5.22 -0.93 -11.44
CA ASN A 109 4.99 -0.19 -12.69
C ASN A 109 4.07 -0.97 -13.63
N HIS A 110 4.25 -2.29 -13.74
CA HIS A 110 3.36 -3.14 -14.53
C HIS A 110 1.92 -3.11 -14.00
N ILE A 111 1.72 -3.23 -12.69
CA ILE A 111 0.36 -3.18 -12.11
C ILE A 111 -0.29 -1.81 -12.37
N VAL A 112 0.42 -0.72 -12.10
CA VAL A 112 -0.12 0.65 -12.21
C VAL A 112 -0.40 1.03 -13.67
N TYR A 113 0.60 0.93 -14.54
CA TYR A 113 0.49 1.47 -15.90
C TYR A 113 -0.08 0.49 -16.92
N PHE A 114 -0.03 -0.83 -16.66
CA PHE A 114 -0.51 -1.83 -17.61
C PHE A 114 -1.83 -2.49 -17.18
N THR A 115 -2.02 -2.71 -15.88
CA THR A 115 -3.22 -3.40 -15.37
C THR A 115 -4.33 -2.43 -14.95
N LEU A 116 -3.98 -1.32 -14.29
CA LEU A 116 -4.95 -0.34 -13.78
C LEU A 116 -5.31 0.75 -14.79
N ALA A 117 -4.44 1.09 -15.74
CA ALA A 117 -4.70 2.06 -16.80
C ALA A 117 -5.65 1.55 -17.92
N LYS A 118 -6.32 0.40 -17.71
CA LYS A 118 -7.31 -0.20 -18.62
C LYS A 118 -8.72 -0.22 -18.03
#